data_AF-A0A967CA32-F1
#
_entry.id   AF-A0A967CA32-F1
#
_cell.length_a   1.000
_cell.length_b   1.000
_cell.length_c   1.000
_cell.angle_alpha   90.00
_cell.angle_beta   90.00
_cell.angle_gamma   90.00
#
_symmetry.space_group_name_H-M   'P 1'
#
loop_
_entity.id
_entity.type
_entity.pdbx_description
1 polymer ?
#
loop_
_entity_poly.entity_id
_entity_poly.type
_entity_poly.pdbx_seq_one_letter_code
_entity_poly.pdbx_strand_id
1 'polypeptide(L)' 'MSTALPTSPAPTTAAGRGSYWITTFGCQMNKADSERMAGILESMGYREAQAELEADLV' A
#
# COMPACT_ATOMS: atom_id res chain seq x y z
N MET A 1 5.01 -13.14 -32.10
CA MET A 1 4.17 -13.72 -31.03
C MET A 1 4.20 -12.73 -29.88
N SER A 2 3.10 -11.99 -29.70
CA SER A 2 2.99 -10.84 -28.79
C SER A 2 2.53 -11.34 -27.43
N THR A 3 3.42 -11.38 -26.44
CA THR A 3 3.06 -11.69 -25.05
C THR A 3 2.67 -10.38 -24.37
N ALA A 4 1.39 -10.03 -24.47
CA ALA A 4 0.79 -9.01 -23.62
C ALA A 4 0.85 -9.51 -22.18
N LEU A 5 1.74 -8.91 -21.38
CA LEU A 5 1.65 -8.99 -19.92
C LEU A 5 0.31 -8.38 -19.51
N PRO A 6 -0.46 -9.00 -18.59
CA PRO A 6 -1.58 -8.30 -17.99
C PRO A 6 -1.01 -7.11 -17.23
N THR A 7 -1.30 -5.90 -17.70
CA THR A 7 -1.17 -4.70 -16.87
C THR A 7 -2.06 -4.92 -15.67
N SER A 8 -1.46 -5.06 -14.48
CA SER A 8 -2.19 -5.25 -13.23
C SER A 8 -3.36 -4.27 -13.16
N PRO A 9 -4.54 -4.72 -12.72
CA PRO A 9 -5.64 -3.82 -12.43
C PRO A 9 -5.23 -3.01 -11.19
N ALA A 10 -4.58 -1.86 -11.40
CA ALA A 10 -4.40 -0.88 -10.34
C ALA A 10 -5.79 -0.63 -9.72
N PRO A 11 -5.98 -0.88 -8.43
CA PRO A 11 -7.30 -0.88 -7.83
C PRO A 11 -7.94 0.50 -8.01
N THR A 12 -9.10 0.44 -8.65
CA THR A 12 -10.01 1.52 -8.98
C THR A 12 -10.21 2.48 -7.80
N THR A 13 -9.78 3.72 -8.03
CA THR A 13 -10.58 4.94 -7.85
C THR A 13 -11.59 4.91 -6.69
N ALA A 14 -11.20 5.45 -5.54
CA ALA A 14 -12.13 6.10 -4.63
C ALA A 14 -11.38 7.24 -3.93
N ALA A 15 -11.33 8.41 -4.58
CA ALA A 15 -11.09 9.74 -4.00
C ALA A 15 -9.98 9.90 -2.94
N GLY A 16 -8.95 9.06 -2.96
CA GLY A 16 -7.85 9.00 -1.99
C GLY A 16 -6.50 9.06 -2.70
N ARG A 17 -5.47 9.55 -2.01
CA ARG A 17 -4.19 10.00 -2.61
C ARG A 17 -3.34 8.87 -3.21
N GLY A 18 -3.67 7.60 -2.96
CA GLY A 18 -2.97 6.42 -3.48
C GLY A 18 -3.12 5.20 -2.56
N SER A 19 -2.37 4.13 -2.85
CA SER A 19 -2.30 2.91 -2.05
C SER A 19 -0.94 2.80 -1.35
N TYR A 20 -0.88 2.26 -0.13
CA TYR A 20 0.35 2.11 0.65
C TYR A 20 0.55 0.67 1.12
N TRP A 21 1.79 0.22 1.24
CA TRP A 21 2.15 -1.09 1.77
C TRP A 21 3.21 -0.90 2.85
N ILE A 22 2.97 -1.39 4.08
CA ILE A 22 3.95 -1.32 5.16
C ILE A 22 4.37 -2.73 5.52
N THR A 23 5.65 -3.03 5.30
CA THR A 23 6.26 -4.26 5.80
C THR A 23 6.99 -3.98 7.11
N THR A 24 6.46 -4.50 8.22
CA THR A 24 7.14 -4.41 9.51
C THR A 24 8.25 -5.46 9.61
N PHE A 25 9.50 -5.01 9.72
CA PHE A 25 10.63 -5.87 10.07
C PHE A 25 11.06 -5.61 11.52
N GLY A 26 11.18 -6.66 12.34
CA GLY A 26 11.77 -6.57 13.68
C GLY A 26 10.79 -6.80 14.85
N CYS A 27 10.98 -6.05 15.94
CA CYS A 27 10.32 -6.26 17.24
C CYS A 27 8.92 -5.62 17.31
N GLN A 28 8.19 -5.90 18.41
CA GLN A 28 6.87 -5.32 18.74
C GLN A 28 6.82 -3.78 18.65
N MET A 29 7.93 -3.10 18.94
CA MET A 29 8.04 -1.64 18.83
C MET A 29 7.84 -1.16 17.39
N ASN A 30 8.42 -1.88 16.42
CA ASN A 30 8.29 -1.55 15.00
C ASN A 30 6.86 -1.82 14.51
N LYS A 31 6.17 -2.80 15.09
CA LYS A 31 4.75 -3.05 14.80
C LYS A 31 3.87 -1.87 15.22
N ALA A 32 4.09 -1.34 16.43
CA ALA A 32 3.35 -0.17 16.90
C ALA A 32 3.63 1.08 16.04
N ASP A 33 4.88 1.24 15.57
CA ASP A 33 5.25 2.33 14.66
C ASP A 33 4.60 2.17 13.28
N SER A 34 4.60 0.94 12.73
CA SER A 34 3.92 0.61 11.48
C SER A 34 2.40 0.86 11.53
N GLU A 35 1.73 0.45 12.61
CA GLU A 35 0.30 0.72 12.82
C GLU A 35 0.02 2.24 12.93
N ARG A 36 0.93 2.98 13.58
CA ARG A 36 0.82 4.44 13.66
C ARG A 36 0.99 5.10 12.31
N MET A 37 1.97 4.67 11.50
CA MET A 37 2.18 5.15 10.14
C MET A 37 0.98 4.83 9.24
N ALA A 38 0.44 3.61 9.34
CA ALA A 38 -0.76 3.18 8.62
C ALA A 38 -1.93 4.13 8.90
N GLY A 39 -2.21 4.43 10.18
CA GLY A 39 -3.28 5.36 10.55
C GLY A 39 -3.06 6.79 10.06
N ILE A 40 -1.80 7.26 9.99
CA ILE A 40 -1.49 8.58 9.41
C ILE A 40 -1.76 8.57 7.90
N LEU A 41 -1.31 7.54 7.18
CA LEU A 41 -1.53 7.38 5.74
C LEU A 41 -3.03 7.31 5.42
N GLU A 42 -3.80 6.54 6.19
CA GLU A 42 -5.26 6.49 6.08
C GLU A 42 -5.92 7.84 6.37
N SER A 43 -5.46 8.58 7.39
CA SER A 43 -5.97 9.93 7.68
C SER A 43 -5.69 10.93 6.56
N MET A 44 -4.60 10.72 5.82
CA MET A 44 -4.26 11.48 4.62
C MET A 44 -5.03 11.01 3.37
N GLY A 45 -5.84 9.96 3.48
CA GLY A 45 -6.63 9.40 2.38
C GLY A 45 -5.91 8.37 1.53
N TYR A 46 -4.81 7.79 2.00
CA TYR A 46 -4.24 6.59 1.38
C TYR A 46 -4.98 5.33 1.86
N ARG A 47 -4.88 4.25 1.11
CA ARG A 47 -5.48 2.95 1.48
C ARG A 47 -4.44 1.84 1.48
N GLU A 48 -4.62 0.85 2.33
CA GLU A 48 -3.72 -0.31 2.37
C GLU A 48 -3.81 -1.09 1.04
N ALA A 49 -2.65 -1.40 0.45
CA ALA A 49 -2.53 -2.20 -0.76
C ALA A 49 -2.59 -3.70 -0.42
N GLN A 50 -2.99 -4.54 -1.38
CA GLN A 50 -3.01 -5.99 -1.19
C GLN A 50 -1.63 -6.64 -1.37
N ALA A 51 -0.73 -5.96 -2.08
CA ALA A 51 0.62 -6.41 -2.33
C ALA A 51 1.58 -5.21 -2.46
N GLU A 52 2.85 -5.44 -2.12
CA GLU A 52 3.95 -4.47 -2.29
C GLU A 52 4.02 -3.91 -3.72
N LEU A 53 3.80 -4.76 -4.72
CA LEU A 53 3.86 -4.40 -6.15
C LEU A 53 2.67 -3.57 -6.64
N GLU A 54 1.60 -3.50 -5.85
CA GLU A 54 0.38 -2.74 -6.16
C GLU A 54 0.31 -1.41 -5.40
N ALA A 55 1.24 -1.18 -4.47
CA ALA A 55 1.29 0.03 -3.68
C ALA A 55 1.99 1.17 -4.44
N ASP A 56 1.44 2.39 -4.29
CA ASP A 56 2.10 3.62 -4.75
C ASP A 56 3.20 4.06 -3.77
N LEU A 57 3.14 3.59 -2.53
CA LEU A 57 4.05 3.90 -1.42
C LEU A 57 4.42 2.62 -0.68
N VAL A 58 5.72 2.39 -0.49
CA VAL A 58 6.30 1.21 0.20
C VAL A 58 7.33 1.66 1.23
#